data_AF-Q59ZI7-F1
#
_entry.id   AF-Q59ZI7-F1
#
_cell.length_a   1.000
_cell.length_b   1.000
_cell.length_c   1.000
_cell.angle_alpha   90.00
_cell.angle_beta   90.00
_cell.angle_gamma   90.00
#
_symmetry.space_group_name_H-M   'P 1'
#
loop_
_entity.id
_entity.type
_entity.pdbx_description
1 polymer ?
#
loop_
_entity_poly.entity_id
_entity_poly.type
_entity_poly.pdbx_seq_one_letter_code
_entity_poly.pdbx_strand_id
1 'polypeptide(L)'
;MFSLPSLTQKLAISKASFLTPIRQLGALGYLKPHEGSTFNYKKLGRGQSSGKGKTAGRGQKGQKARSKVPWWFEGGQTPYYKRFPITGFRKPYQTVLEEVNLSKIQDFWDNGRIPLQKGETLNIKVMKDCGLVTGSLKDGIKILGKGVENYNVPLNIEASRASDIAIQAIEKAGNSFTARYFTRLGLRAHVNPEQFLLKRGYVPLQARPTHKRDIEFYSNPDKRGYLQKDRSILLDPLEKAREELANKKPTKKLSKFKSLEEQLEEASTISYKPSKTISVSDV
;
A
#
# COMPACT_ATOMS: atom_id res chain seq x y z
N MET A 1 -35.53 -67.74 49.96
CA MET A 1 -35.39 -67.39 51.38
C MET A 1 -35.54 -65.87 51.50
N PHE A 2 -36.33 -65.42 52.49
CA PHE A 2 -36.65 -64.03 52.88
C PHE A 2 -37.68 -63.24 52.04
N SER A 3 -38.51 -62.53 52.80
CA SER A 3 -39.91 -62.18 52.58
C SER A 3 -40.16 -60.75 52.10
N LEU A 4 -41.34 -60.54 51.50
CA LEU A 4 -42.01 -59.27 51.18
C LEU A 4 -42.25 -58.41 52.45
N PRO A 5 -42.64 -57.12 52.31
CA PRO A 5 -44.06 -56.84 52.17
C PRO A 5 -44.40 -55.73 51.16
N SER A 6 -45.43 -56.00 50.36
CA SER A 6 -46.28 -55.00 49.72
C SER A 6 -47.45 -54.65 50.65
N LEU A 7 -47.80 -53.38 50.84
CA LEU A 7 -49.16 -53.02 51.25
C LEU A 7 -49.59 -51.66 50.63
N THR A 8 -50.39 -51.83 49.59
CA THR A 8 -51.49 -51.01 49.06
C THR A 8 -51.99 -49.76 49.81
N GLN A 9 -52.08 -48.69 49.01
CA GLN A 9 -53.25 -47.81 48.76
C GLN A 9 -53.88 -46.99 49.90
N LYS A 10 -53.86 -45.65 49.70
CA LYS A 10 -54.97 -44.68 49.92
C LYS A 10 -54.64 -43.45 49.06
N LEU A 11 -55.38 -43.18 47.98
CA LEU A 11 -56.53 -42.26 47.91
C LEU A 11 -56.16 -40.84 48.37
N ALA A 12 -56.38 -39.73 47.66
CA ALA A 12 -57.11 -39.47 46.43
C ALA A 12 -56.95 -37.97 46.03
N ILE A 13 -57.53 -37.61 44.88
CA ILE A 13 -58.13 -36.29 44.57
C ILE A 13 -57.22 -35.20 43.96
N SER A 14 -57.32 -35.16 42.64
CA SER A 14 -57.57 -33.99 41.78
C SER A 14 -56.63 -32.79 41.81
N LYS A 15 -56.01 -32.54 40.64
CA LYS A 15 -56.13 -31.27 39.91
C LYS A 15 -55.68 -31.51 38.47
N ALA A 16 -56.67 -31.70 37.59
CA ALA A 16 -56.49 -31.51 36.16
C ALA A 16 -56.27 -30.01 35.93
N SER A 17 -55.11 -29.63 35.40
CA SER A 17 -54.92 -28.27 34.90
C SER A 17 -53.75 -28.23 33.92
N PHE A 18 -54.15 -28.26 32.65
CA PHE A 18 -53.47 -27.69 31.49
C PHE A 18 -52.16 -28.34 31.04
N LEU A 19 -52.32 -29.23 30.06
CA LEU A 19 -51.57 -29.12 28.81
C LEU A 19 -51.69 -27.68 28.29
N THR A 20 -50.92 -26.74 28.83
CA THR A 20 -50.69 -25.47 28.13
C THR A 20 -49.70 -25.79 27.02
N PRO A 21 -50.05 -25.55 25.74
CA PRO A 21 -49.01 -25.36 24.75
C PRO A 21 -48.30 -24.09 25.21
N ILE A 22 -47.18 -24.21 25.92
CA ILE A 22 -46.34 -23.05 26.16
C ILE A 22 -45.79 -22.71 24.77
N ARG A 23 -46.53 -21.81 24.12
CA ARG A 23 -46.11 -20.96 23.02
C ARG A 23 -44.63 -20.72 23.21
N GLN A 24 -43.83 -21.21 22.26
CA GLN A 24 -42.40 -20.96 22.10
C GLN A 24 -41.92 -19.90 23.10
N LEU A 25 -41.50 -20.35 24.29
CA LEU A 25 -40.81 -19.50 25.25
C LEU A 25 -39.70 -18.84 24.45
N GLY A 26 -39.79 -17.52 24.28
CA GLY A 26 -38.98 -16.82 23.29
C GLY A 26 -37.50 -17.12 23.53
N ALA A 27 -36.85 -17.78 22.57
CA ALA A 27 -35.44 -18.17 22.66
C ALA A 27 -34.51 -16.98 22.94
N LEU A 28 -34.97 -15.75 22.62
CA LEU A 28 -34.34 -14.49 22.96
C LEU A 28 -33.99 -14.34 24.45
N GLY A 29 -34.77 -14.94 25.37
CA GLY A 29 -34.51 -14.87 26.81
C GLY A 29 -33.41 -15.81 27.32
N TYR A 30 -33.00 -16.79 26.52
CA TYR A 30 -32.03 -17.83 26.90
C TYR A 30 -30.66 -17.64 26.21
N LEU A 31 -30.47 -16.54 25.50
CA LEU A 31 -29.21 -16.25 24.83
C LEU A 31 -28.11 -16.03 25.86
N LYS A 32 -27.09 -16.88 25.82
CA LYS A 32 -25.85 -16.74 26.57
C LYS A 32 -24.68 -16.68 25.59
N PRO A 33 -23.63 -15.90 25.88
CA PRO A 33 -22.40 -15.98 25.11
C PRO A 33 -21.79 -17.39 25.25
N HIS A 34 -20.95 -17.78 24.28
CA HIS A 34 -20.17 -19.02 24.39
C HIS A 34 -19.32 -19.00 25.66
N GLU A 35 -19.16 -20.14 26.30
CA GLU A 35 -18.31 -20.27 27.48
C GLU A 35 -16.89 -19.75 27.19
N GLY A 36 -16.36 -18.88 28.05
CA GLY A 36 -15.05 -18.23 27.85
C GLY A 36 -15.06 -16.97 26.96
N SER A 37 -16.18 -16.59 26.35
CA SER A 37 -16.28 -15.32 25.60
C SER A 37 -16.26 -14.09 26.52
N THR A 38 -16.86 -14.20 27.70
CA THR A 38 -16.97 -13.09 28.66
C THR A 38 -16.16 -13.35 29.91
N PHE A 39 -15.42 -12.33 30.36
CA PHE A 39 -14.68 -12.34 31.61
C PHE A 39 -15.18 -11.23 32.54
N ASN A 40 -15.19 -11.51 33.84
CA ASN A 40 -15.54 -10.51 34.84
C ASN A 40 -14.46 -9.41 34.90
N TYR A 41 -14.87 -8.15 34.73
CA TYR A 41 -13.96 -7.03 34.94
C TYR A 41 -13.63 -6.85 36.43
N LYS A 42 -12.39 -6.46 36.73
CA LYS A 42 -11.92 -6.32 38.11
C LYS A 42 -12.47 -5.02 38.72
N LYS A 43 -13.50 -5.11 39.57
CA LYS A 43 -14.05 -3.96 40.32
C LYS A 43 -13.10 -3.58 41.46
N LEU A 44 -12.53 -2.38 41.43
CA LEU A 44 -11.56 -1.90 42.40
C LEU A 44 -12.26 -1.16 43.56
N GLY A 45 -11.77 -1.29 44.79
CA GLY A 45 -12.28 -0.55 45.95
C GLY A 45 -13.69 -0.98 46.38
N ARG A 46 -13.98 -2.28 46.40
CA ARG A 46 -15.29 -2.85 46.78
C ARG A 46 -15.15 -3.87 47.93
N GLY A 47 -14.64 -3.40 49.07
CA GLY A 47 -14.45 -4.21 50.27
C GLY A 47 -13.19 -5.08 50.26
N GLN A 48 -12.78 -5.52 51.45
CA GLN A 48 -11.52 -6.27 51.64
C GLN A 48 -11.54 -7.67 51.01
N SER A 49 -12.69 -8.36 51.06
CA SER A 49 -12.85 -9.72 50.53
C SER A 49 -12.73 -9.80 49.00
N SER A 50 -12.91 -8.68 48.28
CA SER A 50 -12.73 -8.62 46.82
C SER A 50 -11.28 -8.83 46.34
N GLY A 51 -10.29 -8.86 47.26
CA GLY A 51 -8.87 -8.89 46.94
C GLY A 51 -8.28 -7.55 46.44
N LYS A 52 -9.13 -6.56 46.16
CA LYS A 52 -8.74 -5.22 45.68
C LYS A 52 -9.44 -4.09 46.44
N GLY A 53 -9.56 -4.25 47.75
CA GLY A 53 -10.22 -3.30 48.66
C GLY A 53 -9.47 -1.97 48.84
N LYS A 54 -8.97 -1.72 50.06
CA LYS A 54 -8.45 -0.42 50.54
C LYS A 54 -7.49 0.30 49.59
N THR A 55 -6.58 -0.41 48.91
CA THR A 55 -5.57 0.19 48.01
C THR A 55 -5.91 0.08 46.53
N ALA A 56 -7.02 -0.56 46.16
CA ALA A 56 -7.46 -0.71 44.76
C ALA A 56 -6.36 -1.26 43.80
N GLY A 57 -5.37 -2.01 44.30
CA GLY A 57 -4.24 -2.52 43.51
C GLY A 57 -3.15 -1.50 43.19
N ARG A 58 -3.11 -0.35 43.88
CA ARG A 58 -2.15 0.74 43.64
C ARG A 58 -0.87 0.67 44.51
N GLY A 59 -0.81 -0.26 45.46
CA GLY A 59 0.28 -0.34 46.44
C GLY A 59 0.09 0.65 47.61
N GLN A 60 1.19 1.01 48.29
CA GLN A 60 1.19 1.90 49.46
C GLN A 60 2.03 3.15 49.20
N LYS A 61 1.47 4.33 49.51
CA LYS A 61 2.15 5.63 49.69
C LYS A 61 3.26 6.04 48.67
N GLY A 62 3.27 5.48 47.47
CA GLY A 62 4.18 5.88 46.38
C GLY A 62 3.56 6.90 45.42
N GLN A 63 4.36 7.48 44.53
CA GLN A 63 3.88 8.45 43.52
C GLN A 63 2.76 7.86 42.64
N LYS A 64 2.90 6.60 42.20
CA LYS A 64 1.88 5.86 41.41
C LYS A 64 0.63 5.48 42.22
N ALA A 65 0.65 5.65 43.55
CA ALA A 65 -0.48 5.28 44.40
C ALA A 65 -1.61 6.31 44.36
N ARG A 66 -1.27 7.60 44.21
CA ARG A 66 -2.21 8.73 44.18
C ARG A 66 -2.24 9.46 42.84
N SER A 67 -1.16 9.35 42.05
CA SER A 67 -0.97 10.11 40.82
C SER A 67 -0.49 9.25 39.66
N LYS A 68 -0.32 9.87 38.49
CA LYS A 68 0.20 9.24 37.27
C LYS A 68 1.70 9.54 37.13
N VAL A 69 2.45 8.55 36.68
CA VAL A 69 3.82 8.70 36.17
C VAL A 69 3.80 8.20 34.72
N PRO A 70 4.42 8.88 33.75
CA PRO A 70 4.54 8.38 32.38
C PRO A 70 5.12 6.96 32.37
N TRP A 71 4.57 6.08 31.54
CA TRP A 71 4.95 4.67 31.56
C TRP A 71 6.39 4.42 31.09
N TRP A 72 6.93 5.33 30.27
CA TRP A 72 8.29 5.29 29.73
C TRP A 72 9.33 6.03 30.61
N PHE A 73 8.94 6.52 31.79
CA PHE A 73 9.85 7.32 32.63
C PHE A 73 10.86 6.41 33.36
N GLU A 74 12.15 6.62 33.11
CA GLU A 74 13.28 5.83 33.64
C GLU A 74 13.87 6.38 34.97
N GLY A 75 13.12 7.18 35.71
CA GLY A 75 13.53 7.62 37.07
C GLY A 75 14.63 8.69 37.13
N GLY A 76 15.04 9.26 36.00
CA GLY A 76 16.05 10.32 35.92
C GLY A 76 17.28 9.97 35.08
N GLN A 77 17.46 8.70 34.72
CA GLN A 77 18.45 8.29 33.73
C GLN A 77 18.12 8.87 32.35
N THR A 78 19.13 9.07 31.49
CA THR A 78 18.91 9.41 30.09
C THR A 78 18.05 8.32 29.44
N PRO A 79 16.83 8.66 28.96
CA PRO A 79 15.89 7.64 28.52
C PRO A 79 16.39 6.93 27.25
N TYR A 80 15.99 5.68 27.05
CA TYR A 80 16.41 4.83 25.94
C TYR A 80 16.35 5.54 24.57
N TYR A 81 15.26 6.25 24.28
CA TYR A 81 15.07 6.98 23.02
C TYR A 81 15.99 8.18 22.81
N LYS A 82 16.76 8.60 23.83
CA LYS A 82 17.80 9.64 23.75
C LYS A 82 19.23 9.07 23.76
N ARG A 83 19.44 7.84 24.25
CA ARG A 83 20.79 7.24 24.32
C ARG A 83 21.34 6.93 22.93
N PHE A 84 20.48 6.50 22.03
CA PHE A 84 20.85 6.13 20.67
C PHE A 84 20.60 7.30 19.71
N PRO A 85 21.50 7.54 18.75
CA PRO A 85 21.26 8.54 17.71
C PRO A 85 20.08 8.12 16.82
N ILE A 86 19.37 9.10 16.27
CA ILE A 86 18.37 8.84 15.25
C ILE A 86 19.10 8.41 13.98
N THR A 87 18.85 7.18 13.52
CA THR A 87 19.51 6.62 12.34
C THR A 87 18.56 6.53 11.15
N GLY A 88 19.13 6.69 9.94
CA GLY A 88 18.41 6.59 8.68
C GLY A 88 17.48 7.77 8.38
N PHE A 89 16.69 7.60 7.33
CA PHE A 89 15.69 8.57 6.89
C PHE A 89 14.51 7.82 6.24
N ARG A 90 13.30 8.38 6.31
CA ARG A 90 12.14 7.82 5.61
C ARG A 90 12.08 8.40 4.20
N LYS A 91 12.19 7.53 3.18
CA LYS A 91 11.99 7.93 1.77
C LYS A 91 10.50 8.25 1.53
N PRO A 92 10.09 9.51 1.26
CA PRO A 92 8.68 9.89 1.19
C PRO A 92 7.94 9.25 -0.01
N TYR A 93 8.64 9.11 -1.14
CA TYR A 93 8.11 8.54 -2.38
C TYR A 93 8.67 7.14 -2.65
N GLN A 94 8.66 6.28 -1.64
CA GLN A 94 9.01 4.86 -1.79
C GLN A 94 7.88 4.13 -2.51
N THR A 95 8.23 3.40 -3.58
CA THR A 95 7.31 2.48 -4.27
C THR A 95 7.12 1.23 -3.43
N VAL A 96 5.88 0.96 -3.01
CA VAL A 96 5.50 -0.25 -2.29
C VAL A 96 4.71 -1.15 -3.23
N LEU A 97 5.34 -2.25 -3.64
CA LEU A 97 4.75 -3.26 -4.49
C LEU A 97 4.24 -4.41 -3.63
N GLU A 98 3.08 -4.94 -3.97
CA GLU A 98 2.58 -6.17 -3.35
C GLU A 98 3.27 -7.38 -3.95
N GLU A 99 3.66 -8.33 -3.10
CA GLU A 99 4.44 -9.49 -3.51
C GLU A 99 3.52 -10.67 -3.83
N VAL A 100 3.74 -11.29 -4.99
CA VAL A 100 3.01 -12.49 -5.41
C VAL A 100 4.03 -13.56 -5.79
N ASN A 101 3.93 -14.72 -5.15
CA ASN A 101 4.82 -15.85 -5.41
C ASN A 101 4.28 -16.73 -6.53
N LEU A 102 5.17 -17.34 -7.31
CA LEU A 102 4.82 -18.32 -8.34
C LEU A 102 4.02 -19.51 -7.78
N SER A 103 4.35 -19.99 -6.57
CA SER A 103 3.59 -21.05 -5.89
C SER A 103 2.10 -20.72 -5.76
N LYS A 104 1.78 -19.45 -5.44
CA LYS A 104 0.39 -19.01 -5.28
C LYS A 104 -0.33 -18.98 -6.63
N ILE A 105 0.37 -18.61 -7.70
CA ILE A 105 -0.19 -18.62 -9.06
C ILE A 105 -0.50 -20.06 -9.47
N GLN A 106 0.43 -20.98 -9.20
CA GLN A 106 0.25 -22.41 -9.41
C GLN A 106 -0.98 -22.94 -8.67
N ASP A 107 -1.07 -22.70 -7.35
CA ASP A 107 -2.21 -23.14 -6.54
C ASP A 107 -3.55 -22.59 -7.07
N PHE A 108 -3.59 -21.33 -7.53
CA PHE A 108 -4.80 -20.72 -8.06
C PHE A 108 -5.19 -21.28 -9.43
N TRP A 109 -4.20 -21.65 -10.24
CA TRP A 109 -4.41 -22.31 -11.52
C TRP A 109 -4.95 -23.73 -11.33
N ASP A 110 -4.33 -24.52 -10.45
CA ASP A 110 -4.73 -25.90 -10.16
C ASP A 110 -6.15 -25.98 -9.56
N ASN A 111 -6.54 -24.97 -8.77
CA ASN A 111 -7.90 -24.83 -8.24
C ASN A 111 -8.91 -24.23 -9.24
N GLY A 112 -8.50 -23.91 -10.48
CA GLY A 112 -9.38 -23.35 -11.51
C GLY A 112 -9.93 -21.96 -11.19
N ARG A 113 -9.26 -21.18 -10.34
CA ARG A 113 -9.73 -19.86 -9.87
C ARG A 113 -9.36 -18.71 -10.81
N ILE A 114 -8.43 -18.93 -11.73
CA ILE A 114 -8.01 -17.95 -12.73
C ILE A 114 -8.92 -18.12 -13.96
N PRO A 115 -9.77 -17.14 -14.30
CA PRO A 115 -10.71 -17.21 -15.42
C PRO A 115 -10.01 -16.83 -16.73
N LEU A 116 -8.88 -17.48 -17.02
CA LEU A 116 -8.10 -17.26 -18.24
C LEU A 116 -7.89 -18.59 -18.97
N GLN A 117 -7.85 -18.51 -20.29
CA GLN A 117 -7.46 -19.64 -21.14
C GLN A 117 -5.94 -19.71 -21.29
N LYS A 118 -5.44 -20.88 -21.71
CA LYS A 118 -3.99 -21.08 -21.96
C LYS A 118 -3.50 -20.07 -23.00
N GLY A 119 -2.38 -19.40 -22.71
CA GLY A 119 -1.78 -18.38 -23.58
C GLY A 119 -2.24 -16.94 -23.33
N GLU A 120 -3.30 -16.72 -22.55
CA GLU A 120 -3.75 -15.37 -22.19
C GLU A 120 -2.79 -14.70 -21.19
N THR A 121 -2.94 -13.38 -21.05
CA THR A 121 -2.10 -12.55 -20.17
C THR A 121 -2.75 -12.36 -18.79
N LEU A 122 -2.09 -12.89 -17.77
CA LEU A 122 -2.39 -12.61 -16.37
C LEU A 122 -1.90 -11.19 -16.02
N ASN A 123 -2.79 -10.23 -16.24
CA ASN A 123 -2.58 -8.81 -15.92
C ASN A 123 -2.94 -8.50 -14.46
N ILE A 124 -2.49 -7.34 -13.97
CA ILE A 124 -2.76 -6.90 -12.59
C ILE A 124 -4.28 -6.82 -12.30
N LYS A 125 -5.09 -6.39 -13.27
CA LYS A 125 -6.56 -6.42 -13.15
C LYS A 125 -7.07 -7.83 -12.87
N VAL A 126 -6.69 -8.80 -13.69
CA VAL A 126 -7.14 -10.20 -13.56
C VAL A 126 -6.69 -10.77 -12.21
N MET A 127 -5.44 -10.51 -11.80
CA MET A 127 -4.95 -10.92 -10.48
C MET A 127 -5.81 -10.38 -9.33
N LYS A 128 -6.34 -9.16 -9.47
CA LYS A 128 -7.24 -8.55 -8.49
C LYS A 128 -8.61 -9.23 -8.52
N ASP A 129 -9.18 -9.42 -9.70
CA ASP A 129 -10.52 -9.98 -9.91
C ASP A 129 -10.61 -11.44 -9.44
N CYS A 130 -9.55 -12.24 -9.65
CA CYS A 130 -9.46 -13.62 -9.17
C CYS A 130 -9.26 -13.73 -7.66
N GLY A 131 -8.93 -12.63 -6.98
CA GLY A 131 -8.49 -12.66 -5.59
C GLY A 131 -7.07 -13.20 -5.37
N LEU A 132 -6.26 -13.36 -6.43
CA LEU A 132 -4.83 -13.69 -6.31
C LEU A 132 -4.12 -12.60 -5.49
N VAL A 133 -4.54 -11.35 -5.68
CA VAL A 133 -4.14 -10.22 -4.83
C VAL A 133 -5.34 -9.60 -4.14
N THR A 134 -5.32 -9.59 -2.82
CA THR A 134 -6.37 -9.03 -1.98
C THR A 134 -5.93 -7.73 -1.29
N GLY A 135 -6.86 -6.87 -0.91
CA GLY A 135 -6.54 -5.57 -0.33
C GLY A 135 -6.22 -4.45 -1.33
N SER A 136 -5.54 -3.40 -0.87
CA SER A 136 -5.37 -2.15 -1.60
C SER A 136 -4.04 -2.08 -2.36
N LEU A 137 -4.09 -2.28 -3.68
CA LEU A 137 -2.96 -2.06 -4.59
C LEU A 137 -2.57 -0.58 -4.66
N LYS A 138 -1.43 -0.20 -4.08
CA LYS A 138 -0.93 1.19 -4.10
C LYS A 138 -0.10 1.50 -5.34
N ASP A 139 1.09 0.89 -5.47
CA ASP A 139 2.04 1.21 -6.54
C ASP A 139 2.21 0.08 -7.57
N GLY A 140 1.72 -1.14 -7.29
CA GLY A 140 1.76 -2.26 -8.24
C GLY A 140 2.05 -3.61 -7.60
N ILE A 141 2.47 -4.57 -8.43
CA ILE A 141 2.75 -5.96 -8.03
C ILE A 141 4.18 -6.35 -8.43
N LYS A 142 4.88 -7.07 -7.55
CA LYS A 142 6.15 -7.73 -7.82
C LYS A 142 5.98 -9.24 -7.76
N ILE A 143 6.35 -9.94 -8.83
CA ILE A 143 6.36 -11.40 -8.87
C ILE A 143 7.66 -11.94 -8.28
N LEU A 144 7.57 -12.94 -7.39
CA LEU A 144 8.69 -13.54 -6.68
C LEU A 144 8.80 -15.04 -6.97
N GLY A 145 10.04 -15.53 -6.97
CA GLY A 145 10.41 -16.91 -7.35
C GLY A 145 10.25 -17.97 -6.26
N LYS A 146 9.30 -17.85 -5.33
CA LYS A 146 9.02 -18.96 -4.40
C LYS A 146 8.14 -20.00 -5.11
N GLY A 147 8.56 -21.27 -5.09
CA GLY A 147 7.85 -22.39 -5.75
C GLY A 147 8.18 -22.57 -7.23
N VAL A 148 9.37 -22.15 -7.66
CA VAL A 148 9.85 -22.25 -9.05
C VAL A 148 9.86 -23.68 -9.58
N GLU A 149 10.17 -24.66 -8.73
CA GLU A 149 10.30 -26.07 -9.11
C GLU A 149 8.99 -26.67 -9.63
N ASN A 150 7.85 -26.22 -9.10
CA ASN A 150 6.53 -26.75 -9.43
C ASN A 150 5.74 -25.87 -10.41
N TYR A 151 6.33 -24.77 -10.89
CA TYR A 151 5.62 -23.80 -11.70
C TYR A 151 5.48 -24.27 -13.16
N ASN A 152 4.26 -24.60 -13.58
CA ASN A 152 3.94 -25.08 -14.92
C ASN A 152 2.75 -24.36 -15.59
N VAL A 153 2.32 -23.21 -15.03
CA VAL A 153 1.14 -22.47 -15.51
C VAL A 153 1.38 -21.91 -16.92
N PRO A 154 0.55 -22.27 -17.93
CA PRO A 154 0.71 -21.85 -19.32
C PRO A 154 0.08 -20.46 -19.58
N LEU A 155 0.51 -19.45 -18.82
CA LEU A 155 0.02 -18.07 -18.93
C LEU A 155 1.18 -17.09 -19.09
N ASN A 156 0.95 -16.07 -19.93
CA ASN A 156 1.82 -14.90 -19.99
C ASN A 156 1.55 -14.02 -18.77
N ILE A 157 2.58 -13.43 -18.15
CA ILE A 157 2.40 -12.62 -16.95
C ILE A 157 2.79 -11.17 -17.21
N GLU A 158 1.90 -10.24 -16.87
CA GLU A 158 2.16 -8.81 -16.87
C GLU A 158 2.02 -8.23 -15.46
N ALA A 159 3.12 -7.73 -14.91
CA ALA A 159 3.15 -7.11 -13.58
C ALA A 159 4.08 -5.90 -13.58
N SER A 160 4.19 -5.19 -12.45
CA SER A 160 5.07 -4.03 -12.38
C SER A 160 6.55 -4.43 -12.40
N ARG A 161 6.92 -5.49 -11.66
CA ARG A 161 8.27 -6.05 -11.61
C ARG A 161 8.25 -7.55 -11.36
N ALA A 162 9.36 -8.23 -11.58
CA ALA A 162 9.59 -9.59 -11.12
C ALA A 162 11.03 -9.76 -10.60
N SER A 163 11.25 -10.80 -9.79
CA SER A 163 12.60 -11.31 -9.49
C SER A 163 13.16 -12.07 -10.69
N ASP A 164 14.48 -12.02 -10.89
CA ASP A 164 15.14 -12.69 -12.03
C ASP A 164 14.88 -14.21 -12.04
N ILE A 165 14.86 -14.85 -10.86
CA ILE A 165 14.51 -16.28 -10.69
C ILE A 165 13.09 -16.56 -11.19
N ALA A 166 12.13 -15.67 -10.91
CA ALA A 166 10.75 -15.85 -11.36
C ALA A 166 10.62 -15.69 -12.88
N ILE A 167 11.34 -14.72 -13.47
CA ILE A 167 11.37 -14.51 -14.93
C ILE A 167 11.88 -15.77 -15.62
N GLN A 168 13.00 -16.33 -15.15
CA GLN A 168 13.57 -17.57 -15.67
C GLN A 168 12.60 -18.76 -15.55
N ALA A 169 11.87 -18.86 -14.44
CA ALA A 169 10.88 -19.93 -14.25
C ALA A 169 9.70 -19.83 -15.23
N ILE A 170 9.19 -18.61 -15.46
CA ILE A 170 8.11 -18.36 -16.42
C ILE A 170 8.54 -18.71 -17.84
N GLU A 171 9.79 -18.37 -18.20
CA GLU A 171 10.37 -18.69 -19.51
C GLU A 171 10.66 -20.17 -19.69
N LYS A 172 11.13 -20.86 -18.63
CA LYS A 172 11.30 -22.32 -18.63
C LYS A 172 9.97 -23.04 -18.85
N ALA A 173 8.86 -22.48 -18.35
CA ALA A 173 7.51 -22.97 -18.62
C ALA A 173 7.00 -22.63 -20.04
N GLY A 174 7.80 -21.94 -20.87
CA GLY A 174 7.47 -21.57 -22.25
C GLY A 174 6.63 -20.30 -22.40
N ASN A 175 6.48 -19.50 -21.34
CA ASN A 175 5.64 -18.29 -21.34
C ASN A 175 6.49 -17.01 -21.24
N SER A 176 5.86 -15.87 -21.52
CA SER A 176 6.54 -14.57 -21.46
C SER A 176 6.15 -13.75 -20.23
N PHE A 177 7.14 -13.08 -19.65
CA PHE A 177 6.94 -12.05 -18.64
C PHE A 177 7.11 -10.65 -19.25
N THR A 178 6.27 -9.70 -18.84
CA THR A 178 6.40 -8.28 -19.21
C THR A 178 6.31 -7.41 -17.97
N ALA A 179 7.35 -6.62 -17.69
CA ALA A 179 7.32 -5.59 -16.66
C ALA A 179 6.71 -4.30 -17.23
N ARG A 180 5.52 -3.92 -16.74
CA ARG A 180 4.79 -2.73 -17.19
C ARG A 180 4.80 -1.60 -16.17
N TYR A 181 5.02 -0.38 -16.64
CA TYR A 181 4.93 0.82 -15.81
C TYR A 181 3.49 1.24 -15.54
N PHE A 182 3.19 1.59 -14.28
CA PHE A 182 1.96 2.26 -13.90
C PHE A 182 2.24 3.42 -12.95
N THR A 183 1.52 4.52 -13.13
CA THR A 183 1.32 5.53 -12.08
C THR A 183 0.18 5.08 -11.17
N ARG A 184 0.01 5.68 -9.99
CA ARG A 184 -1.13 5.34 -9.10
C ARG A 184 -2.48 5.52 -9.79
N LEU A 185 -2.65 6.60 -10.55
CA LEU A 185 -3.87 6.84 -11.32
C LEU A 185 -4.02 5.82 -12.46
N GLY A 186 -2.93 5.55 -13.19
CA GLY A 186 -2.92 4.58 -14.28
C GLY A 186 -3.24 3.15 -13.80
N LEU A 187 -2.68 2.74 -12.66
CA LEU A 187 -2.95 1.44 -12.04
C LEU A 187 -4.42 1.33 -11.62
N ARG A 188 -4.96 2.38 -10.98
CA ARG A 188 -6.37 2.42 -10.60
C ARG A 188 -7.29 2.31 -11.82
N ALA A 189 -6.95 3.00 -12.91
CA ALA A 189 -7.68 2.93 -14.18
C ALA A 189 -7.57 1.55 -14.84
N HIS A 190 -6.42 0.88 -14.72
CA HIS A 190 -6.21 -0.47 -15.24
C HIS A 190 -7.02 -1.52 -14.47
N VAL A 191 -7.04 -1.44 -13.14
CA VAL A 191 -7.78 -2.39 -12.29
C VAL A 191 -9.30 -2.15 -12.39
N ASN A 192 -9.75 -0.91 -12.26
CA ASN A 192 -11.18 -0.57 -12.22
C ASN A 192 -11.56 0.46 -13.31
N PRO A 193 -11.51 0.09 -14.61
CA PRO A 193 -11.85 1.01 -15.70
C PRO A 193 -13.31 1.45 -15.66
N GLU A 194 -14.22 0.55 -15.29
CA GLU A 194 -15.66 0.80 -15.17
C GLU A 194 -15.98 1.96 -14.24
N GLN A 195 -15.22 2.10 -13.15
CA GLN A 195 -15.39 3.22 -12.22
C GLN A 195 -15.15 4.58 -12.90
N PHE A 196 -14.22 4.66 -13.86
CA PHE A 196 -13.95 5.89 -14.59
C PHE A 196 -14.98 6.12 -15.68
N LEU A 197 -15.41 5.06 -16.39
CA LEU A 197 -16.47 5.14 -17.38
C LEU A 197 -17.78 5.65 -16.76
N LEU A 198 -18.20 5.09 -15.61
CA LEU A 198 -19.43 5.52 -14.93
C LEU A 198 -19.36 6.96 -14.40
N LYS A 199 -18.17 7.42 -13.97
CA LYS A 199 -18.01 8.75 -13.36
C LYS A 199 -17.73 9.87 -14.36
N ARG A 200 -17.05 9.55 -15.47
CA ARG A 200 -16.50 10.54 -16.41
C ARG A 200 -16.83 10.26 -17.87
N GLY A 201 -17.30 9.06 -18.20
CA GLY A 201 -17.53 8.61 -19.57
C GLY A 201 -16.28 8.14 -20.32
N TYR A 202 -15.10 8.17 -19.71
CA TYR A 202 -13.84 7.77 -20.34
C TYR A 202 -12.84 7.18 -19.32
N VAL A 203 -11.92 6.34 -19.80
CA VAL A 203 -10.79 5.82 -19.00
C VAL A 203 -9.55 6.69 -19.25
N PRO A 204 -8.86 7.20 -18.21
CA PRO A 204 -7.62 7.94 -18.38
C PRO A 204 -6.54 7.13 -19.11
N LEU A 205 -5.81 7.79 -20.01
CA LEU A 205 -4.69 7.18 -20.71
C LEU A 205 -3.55 6.81 -19.74
N GLN A 206 -2.81 5.75 -20.06
CA GLN A 206 -1.66 5.34 -19.28
C GLN A 206 -0.49 6.33 -19.48
N ALA A 207 0.09 6.78 -18.37
CA ALA A 207 1.18 7.75 -18.39
C ALA A 207 2.52 7.08 -18.78
N ARG A 208 3.35 7.82 -19.52
CA ARG A 208 4.73 7.43 -19.80
C ARG A 208 5.62 7.62 -18.56
N PRO A 209 6.67 6.81 -18.36
CA PRO A 209 7.60 7.00 -17.26
C PRO A 209 8.40 8.29 -17.47
N THR A 210 8.36 9.18 -16.49
CA THR A 210 9.05 10.48 -16.56
C THR A 210 10.38 10.48 -15.82
N HIS A 211 10.48 9.73 -14.71
CA HIS A 211 11.71 9.66 -13.94
C HIS A 211 12.76 8.79 -14.66
N LYS A 212 14.01 9.28 -14.72
CA LYS A 212 15.16 8.56 -15.31
C LYS A 212 15.27 7.12 -14.80
N ARG A 213 15.14 6.91 -13.49
CA ARG A 213 15.21 5.58 -12.85
C ARG A 213 14.15 4.59 -13.35
N ASP A 214 12.96 5.10 -13.69
CA ASP A 214 11.87 4.26 -14.16
C ASP A 214 12.09 3.95 -15.64
N ILE A 215 12.48 4.95 -16.45
CA ILE A 215 12.87 4.75 -17.86
C ILE A 215 13.95 3.67 -17.96
N GLU A 216 15.03 3.80 -17.19
CA GLU A 216 16.16 2.86 -17.15
C GLU A 216 15.73 1.44 -16.76
N PHE A 217 14.84 1.31 -15.78
CA PHE A 217 14.31 0.01 -15.37
C PHE A 217 13.50 -0.67 -16.47
N TYR A 218 12.58 0.07 -17.11
CA TYR A 218 11.69 -0.50 -18.15
C TYR A 218 12.33 -0.56 -19.54
N SER A 219 13.48 0.07 -19.76
CA SER A 219 14.29 -0.11 -20.97
C SER A 219 15.21 -1.33 -20.91
N ASN A 220 15.52 -1.83 -19.71
CA ASN A 220 16.45 -2.95 -19.54
C ASN A 220 15.84 -4.28 -20.03
N PRO A 221 16.46 -4.98 -21.00
CA PRO A 221 15.99 -6.28 -21.49
C PRO A 221 16.02 -7.37 -20.41
N ASP A 222 16.97 -7.35 -19.47
CA ASP A 222 17.07 -8.36 -18.41
C ASP A 222 15.82 -8.37 -17.51
N LYS A 223 15.24 -7.19 -17.31
CA LYS A 223 14.02 -6.99 -16.50
C LYS A 223 12.74 -7.17 -17.29
N ARG A 224 12.84 -7.49 -18.58
CA ARG A 224 11.71 -7.67 -19.53
C ARG A 224 10.76 -6.47 -19.51
N GLY A 225 11.35 -5.28 -19.48
CA GLY A 225 10.61 -4.03 -19.49
C GLY A 225 9.83 -3.81 -20.79
N TYR A 226 8.59 -3.30 -20.66
CA TYR A 226 7.70 -3.12 -21.80
C TYR A 226 8.22 -2.12 -22.85
N LEU A 227 9.07 -1.16 -22.47
CA LEU A 227 9.61 -0.18 -23.42
C LEU A 227 10.51 -0.83 -24.47
N GLN A 228 11.14 -1.96 -24.16
CA GLN A 228 11.96 -2.68 -25.13
C GLN A 228 11.11 -3.44 -26.15
N LYS A 229 9.89 -3.87 -25.76
CA LYS A 229 8.92 -4.48 -26.69
C LYS A 229 8.32 -3.43 -27.62
N ASP A 230 7.90 -2.30 -27.04
CA ASP A 230 7.25 -1.19 -27.76
C ASP A 230 8.11 0.09 -27.73
N ARG A 231 9.25 0.05 -28.44
CA ARG A 231 10.25 1.13 -28.41
C ARG A 231 9.71 2.50 -28.84
N SER A 232 8.75 2.52 -29.75
CA SER A 232 8.13 3.73 -30.30
C SER A 232 7.40 4.57 -29.24
N ILE A 233 7.02 3.98 -28.10
CA ILE A 233 6.32 4.69 -27.02
C ILE A 233 7.21 5.80 -26.44
N LEU A 234 8.52 5.55 -26.28
CA LEU A 234 9.42 6.46 -25.58
C LEU A 234 10.90 6.36 -25.99
N LEU A 235 11.41 5.17 -26.33
CA LEU A 235 12.86 4.99 -26.57
C LEU A 235 13.30 5.62 -27.89
N ASP A 236 12.61 5.36 -29.01
CA ASP A 236 13.03 5.91 -30.31
C ASP A 236 12.98 7.45 -30.35
N PRO A 237 11.92 8.12 -29.84
CA PRO A 237 11.93 9.59 -29.73
C PRO A 237 13.03 10.12 -28.82
N LEU A 238 13.39 9.37 -27.77
CA LEU A 238 14.42 9.76 -26.82
C LEU A 238 15.84 9.59 -27.39
N GLU A 239 16.07 8.55 -28.18
CA GLU A 239 17.31 8.35 -28.95
C GLU A 239 17.47 9.45 -29.99
N LYS A 240 16.42 9.74 -30.78
CA LYS A 240 16.42 10.87 -31.72
C LYS A 240 16.74 12.20 -31.05
N ALA A 241 16.12 12.49 -29.91
CA ALA A 241 16.39 13.71 -29.16
C ALA A 241 17.85 13.78 -28.64
N ARG A 242 18.46 12.64 -28.29
CA ARG A 242 19.87 12.56 -27.89
C ARG A 242 20.80 12.83 -29.06
N GLU A 243 20.51 12.28 -30.24
CA GLU A 243 21.26 12.51 -31.48
C GLU A 243 21.19 13.99 -31.89
N GLU A 244 19.99 14.58 -31.86
CA GLU A 244 19.79 16.02 -32.13
C GLU A 244 20.58 16.90 -31.15
N LEU A 245 20.62 16.52 -29.87
CA LEU A 245 21.41 17.24 -28.85
C LEU A 245 22.91 17.10 -29.07
N ALA A 246 23.39 15.91 -29.47
CA ALA A 246 24.79 15.67 -29.79
C ALA A 246 25.25 16.49 -31.01
N ASN A 247 24.38 16.66 -32.00
CA ASN A 247 24.65 17.45 -33.21
C ASN A 247 24.52 18.97 -32.98
N LYS A 248 23.90 19.40 -31.88
CA LYS A 248 23.67 20.82 -31.59
C LYS A 248 24.98 21.52 -31.24
N LYS A 249 25.43 22.41 -32.12
CA LYS A 249 26.61 23.28 -31.86
C LYS A 249 26.42 24.06 -30.54
N PRO A 250 27.48 24.24 -29.73
CA PRO A 250 27.39 25.03 -28.51
C PRO A 250 27.05 26.47 -28.88
N THR A 251 25.81 26.87 -28.65
CA THR A 251 25.42 28.28 -28.73
C THR A 251 26.11 28.99 -27.57
N LYS A 252 27.01 29.94 -27.85
CA LYS A 252 27.52 30.85 -26.82
C LYS A 252 26.33 31.46 -26.10
N LYS A 253 26.24 31.32 -24.78
CA LYS A 253 25.33 32.15 -23.99
C LYS A 253 25.79 33.57 -24.22
N LEU A 254 24.99 34.38 -24.92
CA LEU A 254 25.18 35.83 -24.93
C LEU A 254 25.11 36.27 -23.46
N SER A 255 26.25 36.68 -22.90
CA SER A 255 26.24 37.36 -21.62
C SER A 255 25.36 38.59 -21.79
N LYS A 256 24.42 38.79 -20.88
CA LYS A 256 23.57 40.00 -20.89
C LYS A 256 24.40 41.29 -20.73
N PHE A 257 25.66 41.14 -20.33
CA PHE A 257 26.65 42.20 -20.22
C PHE A 257 27.66 42.08 -21.35
N LYS A 258 27.85 43.20 -22.06
CA LYS A 258 29.05 43.48 -22.86
C LYS A 258 30.28 43.38 -21.97
N SER A 259 31.45 43.05 -22.53
CA SER A 259 32.69 43.05 -21.75
C SER A 259 32.90 44.44 -21.13
N LEU A 260 33.57 44.53 -19.98
CA LEU A 260 33.88 45.84 -19.37
C LEU A 260 34.67 46.73 -20.33
N GLU A 261 35.50 46.13 -21.18
CA GLU A 261 36.26 46.80 -22.25
C GLU A 261 35.34 47.44 -23.27
N GLU A 262 34.36 46.69 -23.80
CA GLU A 262 33.33 47.21 -24.71
C GLU A 262 32.49 48.33 -24.06
N GLN A 263 32.18 48.20 -22.76
CA GLN A 263 31.47 49.24 -22.01
C GLN A 263 32.31 50.52 -21.85
N LEU A 264 33.62 50.39 -21.64
CA LEU A 264 34.54 51.53 -21.50
C LEU A 264 34.79 52.22 -22.84
N GLU A 265 34.92 51.47 -23.95
CA GLU A 265 35.03 52.03 -25.29
C GLU A 265 33.78 52.83 -25.67
N GLU A 266 32.58 52.29 -25.41
CA GLU A 266 31.31 53.00 -25.62
C GLU A 266 31.20 54.25 -24.73
N ALA A 267 31.65 54.18 -23.47
CA ALA A 267 31.67 55.34 -22.59
C ALA A 267 32.64 56.43 -23.07
N SER A 268 33.80 56.04 -23.60
CA SER A 268 34.83 56.97 -24.08
C SER A 268 34.44 57.73 -25.36
N THR A 269 33.56 57.17 -26.19
CA THR A 269 33.09 57.80 -27.44
C THR A 269 32.01 58.85 -27.21
N ILE A 270 31.40 58.89 -26.01
CA ILE A 270 30.36 59.85 -25.66
C ILE A 270 31.01 61.18 -25.25
N SER A 271 31.11 62.12 -26.19
CA SER A 271 31.51 63.50 -25.89
C SER A 271 30.38 64.29 -25.22
N TYR A 272 30.71 65.00 -24.14
CA TYR A 272 29.77 65.87 -23.42
C TYR A 272 29.37 67.06 -24.30
N LYS A 273 28.08 67.14 -24.64
CA LYS A 273 27.49 68.34 -25.26
C LYS A 273 26.80 69.16 -24.16
N PRO A 274 27.26 70.39 -23.84
CA PRO A 274 26.54 71.25 -22.92
C PRO A 274 25.16 71.57 -23.51
N SER A 275 24.12 71.38 -22.70
CA SER A 275 22.74 71.74 -23.06
C SER A 275 22.65 73.24 -23.34
N LYS A 276 22.06 73.63 -24.47
CA LYS A 276 21.72 75.03 -24.75
C LYS A 276 20.78 75.54 -23.66
N THR A 277 21.11 76.69 -23.07
CA THR A 277 20.20 77.50 -22.25
C THR A 277 19.01 77.91 -23.11
N ILE A 278 17.82 77.47 -22.75
CA ILE A 278 16.55 77.91 -23.36
C ILE A 278 16.16 79.21 -22.65
N SER A 279 16.03 80.30 -23.39
CA SER A 279 15.55 81.58 -22.85
C SER A 279 14.05 81.52 -22.56
N VAL A 280 13.61 82.26 -21.53
CA VAL A 280 12.22 82.29 -21.03
C VAL A 280 11.18 82.69 -22.11
N SER A 281 11.63 83.26 -23.23
CA SER A 281 10.79 83.54 -24.40
C SER A 281 10.29 82.31 -25.16
N ASP A 282 10.92 81.16 -24.94
CA ASP A 282 10.68 79.93 -25.71
C ASP A 282 9.77 78.94 -24.94
N VAL A 283 9.05 79.43 -23.92
CA VAL A 283 8.05 78.70 -23.12
C VAL A 283 6.68 79.36 -23.23
#